data_AF-A0A196PF64-F1
#
_entry.id   AF-A0A196PF64-F1
#
_cell.length_a   1.000
_cell.length_b   1.000
_cell.length_c   1.000
_cell.angle_alpha   90.00
_cell.angle_beta   90.00
_cell.angle_gamma   90.00
#
_symmetry.space_group_name_H-M   'P 1'
#
loop_
_entity.id
_entity.type
_entity.pdbx_description
1 polymer ?
#
loop_
_entity_poly.entity_id
_entity_poly.type
_entity_poly.pdbx_seq_one_letter_code
_entity_poly.pdbx_strand_id
1 'polypeptide(L)'
;MLSFSEFLRHKQHLLVSACALYLTLVMVPQLPLAGPHIWLTAAAFSIYVNLTYLAETHGRRPPLGPETLMSSVLICGVVFGLVTSAVLIVATIFAQGIWHLIRRLQHGAPLKSLNTLGCFVVEMSYGLVLLVLFLR
;
A
#
# COMPACT_ATOMS: atom_id res chain seq x y z
N MET A 1 -0.25 32.76 -5.28
CA MET A 1 0.77 31.78 -5.73
C MET A 1 0.98 30.80 -4.59
N LEU A 2 0.62 29.53 -4.76
CA LEU A 2 0.88 28.50 -3.75
C LEU A 2 2.40 28.32 -3.62
N SER A 3 2.90 28.30 -2.39
CA SER A 3 4.31 28.02 -2.12
C SER A 3 4.70 26.64 -2.68
N PHE A 4 5.92 26.50 -3.22
CA PHE A 4 6.44 25.23 -3.70
C PHE A 4 6.40 24.13 -2.61
N SER A 5 6.55 24.52 -1.34
CA SER A 5 6.42 23.61 -0.19
C SER A 5 4.99 23.12 0.03
N GLU A 6 3.98 23.97 -0.19
CA GLU A 6 2.56 23.57 -0.09
C GLU A 6 2.14 22.71 -1.27
N PHE A 7 2.64 23.01 -2.47
CA PHE A 7 2.44 22.18 -3.65
C PHE A 7 3.04 20.78 -3.47
N LEU A 8 4.28 20.69 -2.97
CA LEU A 8 4.92 19.43 -2.63
C LEU A 8 4.15 18.67 -1.56
N ARG A 9 3.68 19.34 -0.50
CA ARG A 9 2.88 18.72 0.56
C ARG A 9 1.55 18.17 0.04
N HIS A 10 0.92 18.87 -0.91
CA HIS A 10 -0.33 18.44 -1.53
C HIS A 10 -0.14 17.28 -2.52
N LYS A 11 1.00 17.25 -3.21
CA LYS A 11 1.40 16.21 -4.17
C LYS A 11 2.25 15.11 -3.53
N GLN A 12 2.51 15.16 -2.23
CA GLN A 12 3.47 14.29 -1.54
C GLN A 12 3.09 12.82 -1.68
N HIS A 13 1.81 12.49 -1.54
CA HIS A 13 1.30 11.13 -1.73
C HIS A 13 1.41 10.66 -3.19
N LEU A 14 1.33 11.59 -4.15
CA LEU A 14 1.50 11.33 -5.58
C LEU A 14 2.98 11.09 -5.92
N LEU A 15 3.88 11.84 -5.28
CA LEU A 15 5.33 11.60 -5.36
C LEU A 15 5.69 10.27 -4.71
N VAL A 16 5.10 9.94 -3.56
CA VAL A 16 5.33 8.67 -2.87
C VAL A 16 4.76 7.50 -3.69
N SER A 17 3.58 7.64 -4.30
CA SER A 17 3.01 6.59 -5.17
C SER A 17 3.80 6.45 -6.46
N ALA A 18 4.26 7.54 -7.07
CA ALA A 18 5.13 7.51 -8.24
C ALA A 18 6.52 6.95 -7.91
N CYS A 19 7.03 7.21 -6.71
CA CYS A 19 8.29 6.65 -6.23
C CYS A 19 8.13 5.15 -5.91
N ALA A 20 7.02 4.73 -5.33
CA ALA A 20 6.68 3.32 -5.12
C ALA A 20 6.48 2.57 -6.45
N LEU A 21 5.79 3.18 -7.42
CA LEU A 21 5.64 2.67 -8.78
C LEU A 21 7.00 2.58 -9.50
N TYR A 22 7.85 3.60 -9.33
CA TYR A 22 9.20 3.63 -9.89
C TYR A 22 10.07 2.54 -9.27
N LEU A 23 10.07 2.37 -7.94
CA LEU A 23 10.82 1.34 -7.25
C LEU A 23 10.34 -0.07 -7.63
N THR A 24 9.03 -0.25 -7.81
CA THR A 24 8.47 -1.52 -8.30
C THR A 24 8.87 -1.80 -9.75
N LEU A 25 8.84 -0.81 -10.64
CA LEU A 25 9.35 -0.94 -12.01
C LEU A 25 10.87 -1.17 -12.08
N VAL A 26 11.65 -0.62 -11.15
CA VAL A 26 13.11 -0.81 -11.06
C VAL A 26 13.48 -2.19 -10.49
N MET A 27 12.62 -2.78 -9.67
CA MET A 27 12.83 -4.13 -9.12
C MET A 27 12.50 -5.24 -10.14
N VAL A 28 11.58 -5.00 -11.08
CA VAL A 28 11.22 -5.94 -12.16
C VAL A 28 12.44 -6.39 -13.00
N PRO A 29 13.36 -5.53 -13.47
CA PRO A 29 14.52 -5.99 -14.23
C PRO A 29 15.56 -6.81 -13.41
N GLN A 30 15.45 -6.89 -12.08
CA GLN A 30 16.33 -7.76 -11.25
C GLN A 30 15.83 -9.22 -11.14
N LEU A 31 15.04 -9.63 -12.13
CA LEU A 31 14.29 -10.89 -12.27
C LEU A 31 15.04 -12.22 -12.01
N PRO A 32 16.39 -12.36 -12.08
CA PRO A 32 17.04 -13.62 -11.67
C PRO A 32 17.35 -13.73 -10.17
N LEU A 33 17.20 -12.65 -9.38
CA LEU A 33 17.38 -12.65 -7.91
C LEU A 33 16.02 -12.62 -7.17
N ALA A 34 15.07 -13.44 -7.60
CA ALA A 34 13.82 -13.69 -6.87
C ALA A 34 14.06 -14.48 -5.58
N GLY A 35 14.91 -13.94 -4.71
CA GLY A 35 15.21 -14.46 -3.39
C GLY A 35 14.18 -14.01 -2.34
N PRO A 36 14.34 -14.46 -1.09
CA PRO A 36 13.45 -14.13 0.03
C PRO A 36 13.30 -12.62 0.30
N HIS A 37 14.23 -11.81 -0.22
CA HIS A 37 14.24 -10.35 -0.08
C HIS A 37 13.03 -9.66 -0.75
N ILE A 38 12.46 -10.23 -1.82
CA ILE A 38 11.28 -9.66 -2.49
C ILE A 38 10.06 -9.70 -1.57
N TRP A 39 9.87 -10.81 -0.86
CA TRP A 39 8.77 -10.98 0.08
C TRP A 39 8.94 -10.10 1.32
N LEU A 40 10.18 -9.97 1.81
CA LEU A 40 10.52 -9.08 2.92
C LEU A 40 10.24 -7.60 2.59
N THR A 41 10.65 -7.17 1.39
CA THR A 41 10.41 -5.80 0.93
C THR A 41 8.91 -5.53 0.70
N ALA A 42 8.19 -6.47 0.09
CA ALA A 42 6.73 -6.39 -0.05
C ALA A 42 6.04 -6.24 1.31
N ALA A 43 6.47 -7.02 2.29
CA ALA A 43 5.95 -6.96 3.64
C ALA A 43 6.24 -5.60 4.32
N ALA A 44 7.49 -5.14 4.25
CA ALA A 44 7.89 -3.85 4.82
C ALA A 44 7.10 -2.68 4.22
N PHE A 45 6.89 -2.67 2.90
CA PHE A 45 6.08 -1.66 2.23
C PHE A 45 4.61 -1.70 2.67
N SER A 46 3.99 -2.88 2.72
CA SER A 46 2.61 -3.02 3.17
C SER A 46 2.41 -2.54 4.62
N ILE A 47 3.34 -2.89 5.51
CA ILE A 47 3.31 -2.42 6.90
C ILE A 47 3.43 -0.89 6.96
N TYR A 48 4.39 -0.32 6.23
CA TYR A 48 4.59 1.13 6.18
C TYR A 48 3.35 1.89 5.71
N VAL A 49 2.68 1.41 4.66
CA VAL A 49 1.46 2.04 4.14
C VAL A 49 0.32 1.96 5.17
N ASN A 50 0.11 0.81 5.82
CA ASN A 50 -0.91 0.67 6.86
C ASN A 50 -0.65 1.59 8.07
N LEU A 51 0.62 1.73 8.49
CA LEU A 51 1.00 2.64 9.58
C LEU A 51 0.77 4.10 9.20
N THR A 52 1.11 4.48 7.96
CA THR A 52 0.88 5.84 7.44
C THR A 52 -0.62 6.16 7.40
N TYR A 53 -1.43 5.20 6.94
CA TYR A 53 -2.88 5.33 6.92
C TYR A 53 -3.46 5.45 8.35
N LEU A 54 -2.90 4.71 9.30
CA LEU A 54 -3.25 4.82 10.72
C LEU A 54 -2.97 6.22 11.25
N ALA A 55 -1.76 6.74 11.02
CA ALA A 55 -1.34 8.06 11.49
C ALA A 55 -2.23 9.18 10.93
N GLU A 56 -2.64 9.06 9.67
CA GLU A 56 -3.51 10.03 9.00
C GLU A 56 -4.97 9.99 9.49
N THR A 57 -5.43 8.82 9.94
CA THR A 57 -6.80 8.63 10.47
C THR A 57 -6.92 8.89 11.97
N HIS A 58 -5.85 8.65 12.76
CA HIS A 58 -5.84 8.81 14.21
C HIS A 58 -6.08 10.25 14.68
N GLY A 59 -5.72 11.25 13.87
CA GLY A 59 -5.96 12.67 14.18
C GLY A 59 -7.42 13.13 14.06
N ARG A 60 -8.32 12.29 13.50
CA ARG A 60 -9.73 12.66 13.24
C ARG A 60 -10.75 11.80 13.98
N ARG A 61 -10.35 10.71 14.64
CA ARG A 61 -11.26 9.68 15.18
C ARG A 61 -10.76 9.04 16.46
N PRO A 62 -11.66 8.43 17.26
CA PRO A 62 -11.28 7.70 18.46
C PRO A 62 -10.28 6.57 18.14
N PRO A 63 -9.32 6.29 19.03
CA PRO A 63 -8.17 5.39 18.80
C PRO A 63 -8.54 3.91 18.56
N LEU A 64 -9.78 3.51 18.84
CA LEU A 64 -10.27 2.12 18.74
C LEU A 64 -11.36 1.98 17.67
N GLY A 65 -11.15 2.60 16.50
CA GLY A 65 -12.06 2.49 15.37
C GLY A 65 -11.86 1.20 14.55
N PRO A 66 -12.81 0.86 13.67
CA PRO A 66 -12.65 -0.25 12.71
C PRO A 66 -11.45 -0.05 11.75
N GLU A 67 -10.94 1.17 11.63
CA GLU A 67 -9.67 1.49 10.93
C GLU A 67 -8.47 0.80 11.57
N THR A 68 -8.30 0.97 12.88
CA THR A 68 -7.14 0.44 13.59
C THR A 68 -7.18 -1.08 13.67
N LEU A 69 -8.39 -1.65 13.77
CA LEU A 69 -8.59 -3.09 13.68
C LEU A 69 -8.20 -3.64 12.29
N MET A 70 -8.67 -3.02 11.20
CA MET A 70 -8.38 -3.58 9.87
C MET A 70 -6.90 -3.40 9.49
N SER A 71 -6.30 -2.25 9.79
CA SER A 71 -4.87 -2.05 9.55
C SER A 71 -4.00 -3.00 10.38
N SER A 72 -4.37 -3.30 11.63
CA SER A 72 -3.67 -4.31 12.42
C SER A 72 -3.84 -5.72 11.85
N VAL A 73 -5.04 -6.09 11.39
CA VAL A 73 -5.28 -7.38 10.69
C VAL A 73 -4.42 -7.49 9.43
N LEU A 74 -4.35 -6.45 8.61
CA LEU A 74 -3.52 -6.44 7.39
C LEU A 74 -2.02 -6.53 7.70
N ILE A 75 -1.54 -5.82 8.73
CA ILE A 75 -0.16 -5.93 9.21
C ILE A 75 0.13 -7.36 9.69
N CYS A 76 -0.75 -7.93 10.52
CA CYS A 76 -0.61 -9.30 10.99
C CYS A 76 -0.64 -10.29 9.83
N GLY A 77 -1.50 -10.09 8.84
CA GLY A 77 -1.58 -10.92 7.63
C GLY A 77 -0.25 -10.95 6.90
N VAL A 78 0.34 -9.79 6.62
CA VAL A 78 1.64 -9.72 5.94
C VAL A 78 2.77 -10.35 6.77
N VAL A 79 2.83 -10.10 8.08
CA VAL A 79 3.84 -10.70 8.97
C VAL A 79 3.69 -12.23 9.01
N PHE A 80 2.46 -12.72 9.08
CA PHE A 80 2.19 -14.15 9.03
C PHE A 80 2.54 -14.75 7.66
N GLY A 81 2.35 -13.98 6.58
CA GLY A 81 2.71 -14.37 5.22
C GLY A 81 4.22 -14.58 5.05
N LEU A 82 5.05 -13.78 5.72
CA LEU A 82 6.50 -13.99 5.73
C LEU A 82 6.91 -15.35 6.31
N VAL A 83 6.17 -15.85 7.29
CA VAL A 83 6.47 -17.12 7.97
C VAL A 83 5.82 -18.31 7.25
N THR A 84 4.65 -18.10 6.65
CA THR A 84 3.83 -19.19 6.09
C THR A 84 3.92 -19.33 4.59
N SER A 85 3.56 -18.29 3.83
CA SER A 85 3.53 -18.34 2.38
C SER A 85 3.51 -16.96 1.74
N ALA A 86 4.24 -16.85 0.63
CA ALA A 86 4.22 -15.70 -0.27
C ALA A 86 2.81 -15.38 -0.79
N VAL A 87 1.96 -16.39 -1.03
CA VAL A 87 0.57 -16.21 -1.46
C VAL A 87 -0.22 -15.36 -0.47
N LEU A 88 -0.02 -15.58 0.82
CA LEU A 88 -0.72 -14.84 1.85
C LEU A 88 -0.29 -13.37 1.85
N ILE A 89 0.99 -13.06 1.59
CA ILE A 89 1.47 -11.67 1.42
C ILE A 89 0.75 -11.01 0.24
N VAL A 90 0.67 -11.69 -0.91
CA VAL A 90 0.00 -11.18 -2.12
C VAL A 90 -1.49 -10.92 -1.86
N ALA A 91 -2.19 -11.87 -1.24
CA ALA A 91 -3.60 -11.72 -0.88
C ALA A 91 -3.82 -10.54 0.07
N THR A 92 -2.90 -10.33 1.02
CA THR A 92 -2.99 -9.23 1.98
C THR A 92 -2.78 -7.87 1.30
N ILE A 93 -1.86 -7.76 0.33
CA ILE A 93 -1.66 -6.54 -0.46
C ILE A 93 -2.91 -6.22 -1.31
N PHE A 94 -3.54 -7.23 -1.90
CA PHE A 94 -4.81 -7.02 -2.61
C PHE A 94 -5.93 -6.56 -1.67
N ALA A 95 -6.07 -7.22 -0.51
CA ALA A 95 -7.06 -6.84 0.49
C ALA A 95 -6.84 -5.41 1.00
N GLN A 96 -5.59 -4.99 1.17
CA GLN A 96 -5.22 -3.63 1.53
C GLN A 96 -5.72 -2.60 0.50
N GLY A 97 -5.47 -2.84 -0.80
CA GLY A 97 -5.96 -1.94 -1.84
C GLY A 97 -7.48 -1.83 -1.89
N ILE A 98 -8.18 -2.96 -1.81
CA ILE A 98 -9.64 -2.99 -1.74
C ILE A 98 -10.14 -2.22 -0.52
N TRP A 99 -9.53 -2.43 0.64
CA TRP A 99 -9.92 -1.76 1.88
C TRP A 99 -9.77 -0.24 1.79
N HIS A 100 -8.63 0.25 1.30
CA HIS A 100 -8.39 1.68 1.09
C HIS A 100 -9.42 2.30 0.14
N LEU A 101 -9.80 1.57 -0.92
CA LEU A 101 -10.84 2.01 -1.86
C LEU A 101 -12.23 2.07 -1.20
N ILE A 102 -12.65 0.99 -0.53
CA ILE A 102 -13.94 0.90 0.18
C ILE A 102 -14.05 2.02 1.20
N ARG A 103 -13.02 2.21 2.02
CA ARG A 103 -13.02 3.27 3.05
C ARG A 103 -13.27 4.62 2.42
N ARG A 104 -12.64 4.92 1.30
CA ARG A 104 -12.82 6.21 0.66
C ARG A 104 -14.23 6.41 0.11
N LEU A 105 -14.81 5.37 -0.46
CA LEU A 105 -16.21 5.38 -0.93
C LEU A 105 -17.17 5.66 0.23
N GLN A 106 -16.93 5.07 1.41
CA GLN A 106 -17.74 5.29 2.62
C GLN A 106 -17.66 6.72 3.17
N HIS A 107 -16.56 7.44 2.96
CA HIS A 107 -16.38 8.80 3.49
C HIS A 107 -16.87 9.90 2.55
N GLY A 108 -17.47 9.55 1.41
CA GLY A 108 -18.01 10.52 0.46
C GLY A 108 -16.97 11.44 -0.18
N ALA A 109 -15.67 11.13 -0.06
CA ALA A 109 -14.62 11.95 -0.64
C ALA A 109 -14.62 11.75 -2.17
N PRO A 110 -14.63 12.82 -2.99
CA PRO A 110 -14.80 12.72 -4.43
C PRO A 110 -13.70 11.86 -5.05
N LEU A 111 -14.06 10.80 -5.79
CA LEU A 111 -13.13 9.86 -6.46
C LEU A 111 -12.05 10.57 -7.29
N LYS A 112 -12.28 11.83 -7.71
CA LYS A 112 -11.36 12.64 -8.50
C LYS A 112 -10.02 13.01 -7.82
N SER A 113 -9.81 12.78 -6.53
CA SER A 113 -8.46 12.98 -5.96
C SER A 113 -7.56 11.84 -6.45
N LEU A 114 -6.67 12.18 -7.39
CA LEU A 114 -5.67 11.28 -7.98
C LEU A 114 -4.91 10.42 -6.95
N ASN A 115 -4.74 10.90 -5.71
CA ASN A 115 -3.96 10.22 -4.68
C ASN A 115 -4.49 8.82 -4.33
N THR A 116 -5.80 8.59 -4.32
CA THR A 116 -6.34 7.33 -3.77
C THR A 116 -6.70 6.30 -4.84
N LEU A 117 -7.17 6.76 -6.00
CA LEU A 117 -7.21 5.91 -7.20
C LEU A 117 -5.77 5.51 -7.61
N GLY A 118 -4.81 6.43 -7.48
CA GLY A 118 -3.39 6.12 -7.67
C GLY A 118 -2.86 5.08 -6.70
N CYS A 119 -3.15 5.22 -5.40
CA CYS A 119 -2.75 4.24 -4.38
C CYS A 119 -3.35 2.85 -4.65
N PHE A 120 -4.65 2.79 -4.98
CA PHE A 120 -5.32 1.55 -5.36
C PHE A 120 -4.67 0.90 -6.58
N VAL A 121 -4.42 1.66 -7.65
CA VAL A 121 -3.79 1.16 -8.87
C VAL A 121 -2.37 0.67 -8.57
N VAL A 122 -1.60 1.37 -7.75
CA VAL A 122 -0.25 0.95 -7.33
C VAL A 122 -0.30 -0.34 -6.52
N GLU A 123 -1.18 -0.45 -5.52
CA GLU A 123 -1.32 -1.66 -4.70
C GLU A 123 -1.78 -2.88 -5.52
N MET A 124 -2.72 -2.67 -6.45
CA MET A 124 -3.21 -3.72 -7.36
C MET A 124 -2.15 -4.16 -8.37
N SER A 125 -1.47 -3.21 -9.01
CA SER A 125 -0.42 -3.52 -9.98
C SER A 125 0.78 -4.19 -9.32
N TYR A 126 1.17 -3.75 -8.11
CA TYR A 126 2.23 -4.39 -7.35
C TYR A 126 1.86 -5.81 -6.91
N GLY A 127 0.64 -6.00 -6.39
CA GLY A 127 0.11 -7.33 -6.07
C GLY A 127 0.09 -8.26 -7.28
N LEU A 128 -0.26 -7.76 -8.46
CA LEU A 128 -0.24 -8.52 -9.70
C LEU A 128 1.19 -8.94 -10.11
N VAL A 129 2.16 -8.02 -10.00
CA VAL A 129 3.58 -8.34 -10.27
C VAL A 129 4.07 -9.42 -9.31
N LEU A 130 3.76 -9.31 -8.01
CA LEU A 130 4.13 -10.33 -7.02
C LEU A 130 3.44 -11.67 -7.28
N LEU A 131 2.18 -11.67 -7.74
CA LEU A 131 1.46 -12.90 -8.12
C LEU A 131 2.12 -13.59 -9.33
N VAL A 132 2.49 -12.82 -10.35
CA VAL A 132 3.21 -13.34 -11.53
C VAL A 132 4.57 -13.91 -11.13
N LEU A 133 5.28 -13.25 -10.20
CA LEU A 133 6.53 -13.77 -9.64
C LEU A 133 6.33 -15.04 -8.81
N PHE A 134 5.22 -15.17 -8.09
CA PHE A 134 4.91 -16.37 -7.32
C PHE A 134 4.57 -17.58 -8.21
N LEU A 135 3.87 -17.34 -9.33
CA LEU A 135 3.43 -18.40 -10.25
C LEU A 135 4.53 -18.90 -11.21
N ARG A 136 5.69 -18.25 -11.22
CA ARG A 136 6.83 -18.60 -12.05
C ARG A 136 7.82 -19.49 -11.30
#